data_AF-A0AAV2KCH0-F1
#
_entry.id   AF-A0AAV2KCH0-F1
#
_cell.length_a   1.000
_cell.length_b   1.000
_cell.length_c   1.000
_cell.angle_alpha   90.00
_cell.angle_beta   90.00
_cell.angle_gamma   90.00
#
_symmetry.space_group_name_H-M   'P 1'
#
loop_
_entity.id
_entity.type
_entity.pdbx_description
1 polymer ?
#
loop_
_entity_poly.entity_id
_entity_poly.type
_entity_poly.pdbx_seq_one_letter_code
_entity_poly.pdbx_strand_id
1 'polypeptide(L)'
;MYMSSVIKGRAAPGLYSQTSTSNCKVKTPINPHLREFHCSFEDEPICMFTQDKNDNFDWTRHSAATRDTKYTPNTGPSGDRSGSKQGFYMYIETSRPRKEGDQARLVSPLFNVAPKNPYGINNPPAYCFGFFYHMYGKHIGTLNAFLKQKGQTTSDTPVWSLTGNQGDRWKQAKVSIHPLSSFQVVLEGVRGPGIEGDIAIDDVTLEEGECRDPPPNLSSSAPPPSSHIWLLCVAAVITLLQGQR
;
A
#
# COMPACT_ATOMS: atom_id res chain seq x y z
N MET A 1 -71.16 -62.61 -12.09
CA MET A 1 -71.43 -61.88 -13.34
C MET A 1 -70.08 -61.56 -13.97
N TYR A 2 -69.83 -62.13 -15.16
CA TYR A 2 -68.83 -61.84 -16.18
C TYR A 2 -67.34 -61.51 -15.85
N MET A 3 -66.47 -62.33 -16.44
CA MET A 3 -65.10 -62.00 -16.86
C MET A 3 -65.07 -60.76 -17.77
N SER A 4 -64.01 -59.96 -17.70
CA SER A 4 -63.30 -59.52 -18.91
C SER A 4 -61.87 -59.06 -18.59
N SER A 5 -61.03 -59.17 -19.61
CA SER A 5 -59.58 -59.05 -19.63
C SER A 5 -59.14 -57.85 -20.49
N VAL A 6 -57.85 -57.51 -20.41
CA VAL A 6 -56.98 -56.93 -21.48
C VAL A 6 -56.57 -55.43 -21.41
N ILE A 7 -55.30 -55.22 -21.01
CA ILE A 7 -54.17 -54.43 -21.60
C ILE A 7 -54.33 -52.93 -21.96
N LYS A 8 -53.44 -52.06 -21.42
CA LYS A 8 -52.39 -51.26 -22.13
C LYS A 8 -51.91 -50.05 -21.32
N GLY A 9 -50.60 -49.81 -21.36
CA GLY A 9 -50.02 -48.50 -21.04
C GLY A 9 -48.66 -48.55 -20.36
N ARG A 10 -47.60 -48.90 -21.10
CA ARG A 10 -46.21 -48.70 -20.67
C ARG A 10 -45.86 -47.23 -20.92
N ALA A 11 -45.78 -46.42 -19.87
CA ALA A 11 -45.28 -45.06 -19.95
C ALA A 11 -43.79 -45.05 -19.55
N ALA A 12 -42.94 -44.54 -20.43
CA ALA A 12 -41.53 -44.28 -20.16
C ALA A 12 -41.38 -43.08 -19.21
N PRO A 13 -40.56 -43.15 -18.15
CA PRO A 13 -40.14 -41.95 -17.44
C PRO A 13 -39.04 -41.25 -18.24
N GLY A 14 -39.30 -39.99 -18.56
CA GLY A 14 -38.40 -39.10 -19.27
C GLY A 14 -37.10 -38.80 -18.53
N LEU A 15 -36.14 -38.37 -19.34
CA LEU A 15 -34.84 -37.84 -18.98
C LEU A 15 -34.97 -36.76 -17.89
N TYR A 16 -34.43 -37.04 -16.70
CA TYR A 16 -34.16 -36.01 -15.70
C TYR A 16 -33.02 -35.12 -16.21
N SER A 17 -33.35 -33.89 -16.57
CA SER A 17 -32.39 -32.80 -16.72
C SER A 17 -31.75 -32.54 -15.36
N GLN A 18 -30.48 -32.93 -15.20
CA GLN A 18 -29.69 -32.52 -14.04
C GLN A 18 -29.30 -31.06 -14.23
N THR A 19 -30.05 -30.16 -13.60
CA THR A 19 -29.63 -28.77 -13.38
C THR A 19 -28.41 -28.79 -12.47
N SER A 20 -27.23 -28.69 -13.08
CA SER A 20 -25.95 -28.46 -12.40
C SER A 20 -26.04 -27.12 -11.66
N THR A 21 -26.26 -27.18 -10.35
CA THR A 21 -26.06 -26.02 -9.48
C THR A 21 -24.56 -25.75 -9.44
N SER A 22 -24.12 -24.76 -10.20
CA SER A 22 -22.77 -24.24 -10.15
C SER A 22 -22.52 -23.65 -8.77
N ASN A 23 -22.02 -24.47 -7.86
CA ASN A 23 -21.30 -24.00 -6.68
C ASN A 23 -20.08 -23.23 -7.18
N CYS A 24 -20.23 -21.92 -7.36
CA CYS A 24 -19.10 -21.00 -7.43
C CYS A 24 -18.38 -21.04 -6.09
N LYS A 25 -17.53 -22.05 -5.89
CA LYS A 25 -16.38 -21.90 -5.02
C LYS A 25 -15.61 -20.73 -5.63
N VAL A 26 -15.67 -19.57 -4.96
CA VAL A 26 -14.75 -18.46 -5.20
C VAL A 26 -13.36 -19.08 -5.13
N LYS A 27 -12.76 -19.34 -6.29
CA LYS A 27 -11.35 -19.67 -6.37
C LYS A 27 -10.67 -18.42 -5.88
N THR A 28 -10.13 -18.49 -4.67
CA THR A 28 -9.16 -17.51 -4.18
C THR A 28 -8.17 -17.24 -5.32
N PRO A 29 -7.98 -16.00 -5.78
CA PRO A 29 -6.82 -15.69 -6.59
C PRO A 29 -5.61 -15.64 -5.66
N ILE A 30 -5.27 -16.77 -5.01
CA ILE A 30 -3.92 -16.96 -4.50
C ILE A 30 -3.15 -17.35 -5.73
N ASN A 31 -2.59 -16.35 -6.42
CA ASN A 31 -1.51 -16.61 -7.34
C ASN A 31 -0.31 -17.05 -6.48
N PRO A 32 0.14 -18.31 -6.55
CA PRO A 32 1.27 -18.81 -5.76
C PRO A 32 2.62 -18.17 -6.15
N HIS A 33 2.60 -17.19 -7.07
CA HIS A 33 3.74 -16.44 -7.58
C HIS A 33 3.49 -14.92 -7.65
N LEU A 34 2.79 -14.30 -6.69
CA LEU A 34 2.87 -12.83 -6.55
C LEU A 34 4.29 -12.46 -6.11
N ARG A 35 5.18 -12.31 -7.09
CA ARG A 35 6.48 -11.65 -6.90
C ARG A 35 6.29 -10.19 -6.48
N GLU A 36 5.10 -9.65 -6.74
CA GLU A 36 4.69 -8.29 -6.48
C GLU A 36 3.19 -8.26 -6.19
N PHE A 37 2.80 -7.62 -5.08
CA PHE A 37 1.43 -7.28 -4.72
C PHE A 37 1.30 -5.76 -4.70
N HIS A 38 0.17 -5.22 -5.17
CA HIS A 38 -0.13 -3.79 -5.16
C HIS A 38 -1.60 -3.57 -4.81
N CYS A 39 -1.88 -2.60 -3.95
CA CYS A 39 -3.21 -2.20 -3.57
C CYS A 39 -3.34 -0.68 -3.44
N SER A 40 -4.01 -0.06 -4.40
CA SER A 40 -4.34 1.38 -4.40
C SER A 40 -5.72 1.69 -3.82
N PHE A 41 -6.42 0.71 -3.26
CA PHE A 41 -7.77 0.84 -2.67
C PHE A 41 -8.88 1.37 -3.60
N GLU A 42 -8.64 1.47 -4.91
CA GLU A 42 -9.62 1.97 -5.88
C GLU A 42 -10.86 1.07 -6.00
N ASP A 43 -10.74 -0.24 -5.74
CA ASP A 43 -11.87 -1.17 -5.76
C ASP A 43 -12.40 -1.44 -4.34
N GLU A 44 -13.73 -1.56 -4.19
CA GLU A 44 -14.40 -1.87 -2.91
C GLU A 44 -13.88 -3.12 -2.17
N PRO A 45 -13.44 -4.20 -2.83
CA PRO A 45 -12.86 -5.35 -2.14
C PRO A 45 -11.55 -5.07 -1.42
N ILE A 46 -11.00 -3.84 -1.53
CA ILE A 46 -9.77 -3.37 -0.85
C ILE A 46 -8.66 -4.41 -0.90
N CYS A 47 -8.49 -5.06 -2.05
CA CYS A 47 -7.47 -6.08 -2.28
C CYS A 47 -7.44 -7.21 -1.23
N MET A 48 -8.60 -7.57 -0.68
CA MET A 48 -8.78 -8.57 0.38
C MET A 48 -8.16 -8.19 1.74
N PHE A 49 -7.90 -6.91 1.98
CA PHE A 49 -7.64 -6.42 3.33
C PHE A 49 -8.89 -6.63 4.21
N THR A 50 -8.67 -6.84 5.50
CA THR A 50 -9.73 -7.04 6.50
C THR A 50 -9.49 -6.16 7.72
N GLN A 51 -10.55 -5.67 8.36
CA GLN A 51 -10.43 -5.01 9.67
C GLN A 51 -10.18 -6.05 10.76
N ASP A 52 -9.32 -5.72 11.73
CA ASP A 52 -9.30 -6.46 13.00
C ASP A 52 -10.63 -6.22 13.74
N LYS A 53 -11.07 -7.19 14.54
CA LYS A 53 -12.29 -7.07 15.35
C LYS A 53 -12.01 -6.88 16.83
N ASN A 54 -10.74 -6.89 17.20
CA ASN A 54 -10.28 -6.81 18.59
C ASN A 54 -9.62 -5.45 18.90
N ASP A 55 -9.77 -4.47 18.01
CA ASP A 55 -9.32 -3.09 18.18
C ASP A 55 -10.50 -2.19 18.61
N ASN A 56 -10.31 -0.87 18.57
CA ASN A 56 -11.30 0.08 19.09
C ASN A 56 -12.22 0.65 18.01
N PHE A 57 -11.76 0.72 16.76
CA PHE A 57 -12.51 1.20 15.61
C PHE A 57 -11.84 0.80 14.29
N ASP A 58 -12.54 0.97 13.17
CA ASP A 58 -12.07 0.52 11.86
C ASP A 58 -11.42 1.63 11.02
N TRP A 59 -10.50 1.23 10.15
CA TRP A 59 -10.10 2.06 9.01
C TRP A 59 -11.27 2.24 8.04
N THR A 60 -11.38 3.41 7.43
CA THR A 60 -12.44 3.72 6.47
C THR A 60 -11.84 3.90 5.07
N ARG A 61 -12.40 3.21 4.07
CA ARG A 61 -12.12 3.52 2.66
C ARG A 61 -12.77 4.84 2.32
N HIS A 62 -11.98 5.85 2.00
CA HIS A 62 -12.43 7.23 1.87
C HIS A 62 -11.97 7.85 0.55
N SER A 63 -12.74 8.84 0.08
CA SER A 63 -12.43 9.68 -1.07
C SER A 63 -12.70 11.13 -0.67
N ALA A 64 -11.81 12.05 -1.05
CA ALA A 64 -11.98 13.46 -0.71
C ALA A 64 -13.21 14.08 -1.40
N ALA A 65 -13.69 13.50 -2.51
CA ALA A 65 -14.91 13.91 -3.20
C ALA A 65 -16.19 13.56 -2.45
N THR A 66 -16.15 12.53 -1.60
CA THR A 66 -17.29 12.09 -0.77
C THR A 66 -17.24 12.64 0.65
N ARG A 67 -16.37 13.65 0.92
CA ARG A 67 -16.38 14.35 2.20
C ARG A 67 -17.73 15.03 2.40
N ASP A 68 -18.60 14.41 3.20
CA ASP A 68 -19.70 15.12 3.83
C ASP A 68 -19.12 16.14 4.83
N THR A 69 -19.92 17.14 5.16
CA THR A 69 -19.69 18.32 6.02
C THR A 69 -19.07 18.07 7.40
N LYS A 70 -18.79 16.82 7.78
CA LYS A 70 -18.17 16.43 9.06
C LYS A 70 -16.71 16.01 8.83
N TYR A 71 -15.85 16.99 8.61
CA TYR A 71 -14.39 16.81 8.59
C TYR A 71 -13.74 17.56 9.75
N THR A 72 -12.61 17.08 10.24
CA THR A 72 -11.79 17.84 11.19
C THR A 72 -10.90 18.83 10.43
N PRO A 73 -10.97 20.15 10.70
CA PRO A 73 -10.07 21.11 10.06
C PRO A 73 -8.60 20.85 10.39
N ASN A 74 -7.69 21.34 9.53
CA ASN A 74 -6.23 21.18 9.69
C ASN A 74 -5.76 19.71 9.70
N THR A 75 -6.54 18.82 9.09
CA THR A 75 -6.13 17.45 8.77
C THR A 75 -6.15 17.25 7.25
N GLY A 76 -5.82 16.05 6.80
CA GLY A 76 -5.84 15.70 5.38
C GLY A 76 -6.16 14.22 5.20
N PRO A 77 -5.90 13.66 4.01
CA PRO A 77 -5.35 14.33 2.82
C PRO A 77 -6.45 15.03 2.00
N SER A 78 -6.10 15.96 1.10
CA SER A 78 -7.07 16.65 0.21
C SER A 78 -7.47 15.83 -1.04
N GLY A 79 -6.85 14.67 -1.23
CA GLY A 79 -7.03 13.73 -2.33
C GLY A 79 -6.24 12.44 -2.04
N ASP A 80 -6.38 11.43 -2.88
CA ASP A 80 -5.55 10.21 -2.85
C ASP A 80 -4.05 10.52 -3.09
N ARG A 81 -3.22 9.48 -3.14
CA ARG A 81 -1.78 9.65 -3.39
C ARG A 81 -1.49 10.28 -4.76
N SER A 82 -2.33 10.06 -5.77
CA SER A 82 -2.17 10.67 -7.10
C SER A 82 -2.55 12.15 -7.14
N GLY A 83 -3.22 12.65 -6.09
CA GLY A 83 -3.76 14.02 -6.01
C GLY A 83 -5.19 14.14 -6.53
N SER A 84 -5.80 13.02 -6.95
CA SER A 84 -7.20 12.93 -7.34
C SER A 84 -8.11 13.10 -6.12
N LYS A 85 -9.14 13.93 -6.26
CA LYS A 85 -10.18 14.02 -5.24
C LYS A 85 -11.11 12.81 -5.27
N GLN A 86 -11.22 12.13 -6.41
CA GLN A 86 -12.09 10.97 -6.62
C GLN A 86 -11.42 9.66 -6.23
N GLY A 87 -10.08 9.60 -6.27
CA GLY A 87 -9.33 8.42 -5.86
C GLY A 87 -9.58 8.05 -4.40
N PHE A 88 -9.32 6.79 -4.08
CA PHE A 88 -9.62 6.19 -2.79
C PHE A 88 -8.35 5.85 -2.02
N TYR A 89 -8.46 5.94 -0.70
CA TYR A 89 -7.40 5.59 0.24
C TYR A 89 -8.03 5.05 1.51
N MET A 90 -7.24 4.41 2.37
CA MET A 90 -7.70 4.03 3.70
C MET A 90 -7.35 5.13 4.70
N TYR A 91 -8.26 5.42 5.63
CA TYR A 91 -8.17 6.59 6.50
C TYR A 91 -8.77 6.31 7.88
N ILE A 92 -8.19 6.90 8.92
CA ILE A 92 -8.77 6.95 10.26
C ILE A 92 -9.26 8.37 10.60
N GLU A 93 -10.53 8.46 11.01
CA GLU A 93 -11.12 9.68 11.57
C GLU A 93 -10.92 9.69 13.09
N THR A 94 -10.19 10.69 13.60
CA THR A 94 -9.83 10.76 15.03
C THR A 94 -10.77 11.62 15.88
N SER A 95 -11.77 12.25 15.28
CA SER A 95 -12.79 13.00 16.00
C SER A 95 -13.68 12.12 16.89
N ARG A 96 -14.56 12.77 17.65
CA ARG A 96 -15.44 12.10 18.61
C ARG A 96 -16.32 11.05 17.89
N PRO A 97 -16.50 9.85 18.48
CA PRO A 97 -16.28 9.52 19.90
C PRO A 97 -14.90 8.91 20.24
N ARG A 98 -13.93 8.92 19.32
CA ARG A 98 -12.61 8.33 19.57
C ARG A 98 -11.88 9.01 20.74
N LYS A 99 -11.08 8.22 21.47
CA LYS A 99 -10.28 8.61 22.65
C LYS A 99 -8.79 8.35 22.43
N GLU A 100 -7.96 9.00 23.27
CA GLU A 100 -6.51 8.91 23.13
C GLU A 100 -6.07 7.46 23.35
N GLY A 101 -5.22 6.96 22.47
CA GLY A 101 -4.79 5.57 22.46
C GLY A 101 -5.75 4.59 21.80
N ASP A 102 -6.94 5.01 21.33
CA ASP A 102 -7.81 4.16 20.51
C ASP A 102 -7.04 3.72 19.24
N GLN A 103 -7.17 2.44 18.89
CA GLN A 103 -6.46 1.82 17.78
C GLN A 103 -7.44 1.35 16.70
N ALA A 104 -7.00 1.44 15.44
CA ALA A 104 -7.62 0.81 14.29
C ALA A 104 -6.60 0.00 13.51
N ARG A 105 -6.91 -1.24 13.17
CA ARG A 105 -5.99 -2.20 12.55
C ARG A 105 -6.54 -2.74 11.25
N LEU A 106 -5.84 -2.43 10.16
CA LEU A 106 -6.09 -2.98 8.83
C LEU A 106 -5.11 -4.11 8.57
N VAL A 107 -5.63 -5.30 8.31
CA VAL A 107 -4.86 -6.54 8.16
C VAL A 107 -4.78 -6.91 6.68
N SER A 108 -3.57 -7.10 6.16
CA SER A 108 -3.35 -7.52 4.78
C SER A 108 -3.88 -8.91 4.47
N PRO A 109 -3.99 -9.29 3.18
CA PRO A 109 -4.16 -10.70 2.80
C PRO A 109 -3.03 -11.57 3.33
N LEU A 110 -3.26 -12.88 3.38
CA LEU A 110 -2.23 -13.84 3.72
C LEU A 110 -1.25 -14.04 2.56
N PHE A 111 0.01 -13.69 2.78
CA PHE A 111 1.10 -13.93 1.85
C PHE A 111 1.79 -15.25 2.15
N ASN A 112 2.04 -16.05 1.12
CA ASN A 112 2.71 -17.34 1.27
C ASN A 112 4.22 -17.19 1.05
N VAL A 113 4.99 -17.72 1.99
CA VAL A 113 6.44 -17.89 1.83
C VAL A 113 6.67 -19.24 1.16
N ALA A 114 7.07 -19.24 -0.11
CA ALA A 114 7.49 -20.46 -0.77
C ALA A 114 8.90 -20.85 -0.30
N PRO A 115 9.18 -22.12 0.05
CA PRO A 115 10.54 -22.56 0.37
C PRO A 115 11.44 -22.36 -0.85
N LYS A 116 12.44 -21.49 -0.75
CA LYS A 116 13.47 -21.34 -1.78
C LYS A 116 14.47 -22.48 -1.66
N ASN A 117 14.21 -23.54 -2.44
CA ASN A 117 15.09 -24.68 -2.69
C ASN A 117 15.49 -25.52 -1.45
N PRO A 118 14.97 -26.75 -1.27
CA PRO A 118 15.37 -27.64 -0.18
C PRO A 118 16.83 -28.12 -0.23
N TYR A 119 17.59 -27.78 -1.28
CA TYR A 119 18.98 -28.18 -1.49
C TYR A 119 19.97 -27.01 -1.65
N GLY A 120 19.56 -25.76 -1.39
CA GLY A 120 20.38 -24.55 -1.59
C GLY A 120 20.71 -23.81 -0.29
N ILE A 121 21.61 -22.82 -0.36
CA ILE A 121 21.91 -21.92 0.77
C ILE A 121 20.61 -21.24 1.22
N ASN A 122 20.20 -21.53 2.46
CA ASN A 122 18.98 -21.03 3.10
C ASN A 122 19.15 -19.54 3.45
N ASN A 123 19.03 -18.64 2.49
CA ASN A 123 18.79 -17.24 2.83
C ASN A 123 17.36 -17.12 3.35
N PRO A 124 17.13 -16.47 4.51
CA PRO A 124 15.78 -16.20 4.96
C PRO A 124 15.05 -15.38 3.89
N PRO A 125 13.75 -15.64 3.66
CA PRO A 125 12.99 -14.84 2.72
C PRO A 125 12.97 -13.39 3.21
N ALA A 126 13.20 -12.46 2.29
CA ALA A 126 13.08 -11.04 2.54
C ALA A 126 12.00 -10.49 1.62
N TYR A 127 11.21 -9.55 2.12
CA TYR A 127 10.24 -8.80 1.33
C TYR A 127 10.36 -7.32 1.64
N CYS A 128 10.19 -6.49 0.62
CA CYS A 128 10.05 -5.05 0.76
C CYS A 128 8.56 -4.72 0.83
N PHE A 129 8.11 -4.35 2.02
CA PHE A 129 6.76 -3.84 2.23
C PHE A 129 6.77 -2.32 2.07
N GLY A 130 6.03 -1.82 1.08
CA GLY A 130 5.90 -0.41 0.77
C GLY A 130 4.48 0.09 0.99
N PHE A 131 4.34 1.35 1.36
CA PHE A 131 3.04 2.04 1.38
C PHE A 131 3.26 3.55 1.41
N PHE A 132 2.29 4.28 0.90
CA PHE A 132 2.22 5.72 1.10
C PHE A 132 1.41 6.05 2.34
N TYR A 133 1.78 7.12 3.02
CA TYR A 133 1.10 7.62 4.20
C TYR A 133 0.94 9.14 4.14
N HIS A 134 -0.13 9.64 4.76
CA HIS A 134 -0.35 11.07 5.03
C HIS A 134 -0.69 11.23 6.51
N MET A 135 0.09 12.08 7.19
CA MET A 135 0.02 12.30 8.63
C MET A 135 0.18 13.79 8.90
N TYR A 136 -0.92 14.53 8.85
CA TYR A 136 -0.94 15.99 9.02
C TYR A 136 -1.97 16.42 10.06
N GLY A 137 -1.51 17.14 11.07
CA GLY A 137 -2.36 17.68 12.12
C GLY A 137 -1.63 17.84 13.45
N LYS A 138 -2.17 18.66 14.34
CA LYS A 138 -1.55 18.96 15.64
C LYS A 138 -1.54 17.75 16.59
N HIS A 139 -2.50 16.85 16.46
CA HIS A 139 -2.75 15.75 17.39
C HIS A 139 -2.52 14.38 16.75
N ILE A 140 -1.71 14.33 15.70
CA ILE A 140 -1.31 13.07 15.07
C ILE A 140 -0.71 12.14 16.13
N GLY A 141 -1.29 10.95 16.23
CA GLY A 141 -0.76 9.87 17.05
C GLY A 141 0.32 9.11 16.30
N THR A 142 0.12 7.81 16.15
CA THR A 142 1.14 6.89 15.63
C THR A 142 0.58 6.04 14.51
N LEU A 143 1.39 5.80 13.47
CA LEU A 143 1.15 4.75 12.48
C LEU A 143 2.19 3.66 12.69
N ASN A 144 1.73 2.42 12.89
CA ASN A 144 2.58 1.24 13.07
C ASN A 144 2.35 0.23 11.94
N ALA A 145 3.39 -0.51 11.58
CA ALA A 145 3.29 -1.73 10.80
C ALA A 145 3.83 -2.89 11.63
N PHE A 146 3.03 -3.96 11.77
CA PHE A 146 3.40 -5.17 12.47
C PHE A 146 3.45 -6.37 11.53
N LEU A 147 4.36 -7.29 11.82
CA LEU A 147 4.39 -8.60 11.17
C LEU A 147 3.57 -9.61 11.99
N LYS A 148 2.66 -10.32 11.33
CA LYS A 148 1.86 -11.40 11.92
C LYS A 148 2.09 -12.70 11.17
N GLN A 149 2.66 -13.69 11.84
CA GLN A 149 2.87 -15.01 11.25
C GLN A 149 1.57 -15.84 11.28
N LYS A 150 1.39 -16.71 10.29
CA LYS A 150 0.21 -17.57 10.20
C LYS A 150 0.09 -18.46 11.44
N GLY A 151 -1.08 -18.42 12.07
CA GLY A 151 -1.36 -19.20 13.28
C GLY A 151 -0.75 -18.62 14.56
N GLN A 152 -0.12 -17.45 14.49
CA GLN A 152 0.38 -16.72 15.65
C GLN A 152 -0.40 -15.42 15.86
N THR A 153 -0.27 -14.86 17.06
CA THR A 153 -0.72 -13.49 17.36
C THR A 153 0.18 -12.48 16.65
N THR A 154 -0.32 -11.25 16.50
CA THR A 154 0.50 -10.13 16.01
C THR A 154 1.70 -9.93 16.94
N SER A 155 2.87 -9.61 16.38
CA SER A 155 4.07 -9.25 17.17
C SER A 155 3.80 -8.06 18.08
N ASP A 156 4.36 -8.07 19.29
CA ASP A 156 4.27 -6.94 20.23
C ASP A 156 5.11 -5.74 19.78
N THR A 157 6.17 -5.98 19.00
CA THR A 157 7.04 -4.92 18.47
C THR A 157 6.73 -4.67 16.99
N PRO A 158 6.50 -3.41 16.58
CA PRO A 158 6.29 -3.08 15.18
C PRO A 158 7.59 -3.22 14.38
N VAL A 159 7.47 -3.63 13.12
CA VAL A 159 8.60 -3.62 12.16
C VAL A 159 8.89 -2.21 11.64
N TRP A 160 7.91 -1.31 11.77
CA TRP A 160 8.04 0.11 11.46
C TRP A 160 7.03 0.92 12.27
N SER A 161 7.45 2.10 12.74
CA SER A 161 6.59 3.01 13.50
C SER A 161 6.96 4.45 13.21
N LEU A 162 5.96 5.31 13.08
CA LEU A 162 6.14 6.75 12.92
C LEU A 162 5.07 7.50 13.73
N THR A 163 5.49 8.52 14.47
CA THR A 163 4.62 9.30 15.36
C THR A 163 4.66 10.78 15.03
N GLY A 164 3.53 11.45 15.21
CA GLY A 164 3.41 12.89 15.11
C GLY A 164 3.33 13.41 13.68
N ASN A 165 3.18 14.73 13.58
CA ASN A 165 2.97 15.43 12.32
C ASN A 165 4.13 15.26 11.33
N GLN A 166 3.81 14.84 10.11
CA GLN A 166 4.75 14.64 9.00
C GLN A 166 4.59 15.71 7.91
N GLY A 167 3.63 16.62 8.06
CA GLY A 167 3.32 17.68 7.10
C GLY A 167 2.27 17.26 6.06
N ASP A 168 1.74 18.24 5.35
CA ASP A 168 0.61 18.07 4.44
C ASP A 168 1.03 17.57 3.05
N ARG A 169 1.68 16.41 3.01
CA ARG A 169 2.06 15.70 1.77
C ARG A 169 2.06 14.20 2.00
N TRP A 170 1.67 13.45 0.97
CA TRP A 170 1.93 12.03 0.92
C TRP A 170 3.43 11.74 0.93
N LYS A 171 3.85 10.77 1.75
CA LYS A 171 5.22 10.27 1.84
C LYS A 171 5.22 8.76 1.72
N GLN A 172 6.34 8.17 1.31
CA GLN A 172 6.47 6.73 1.16
C GLN A 172 7.27 6.14 2.32
N ALA A 173 6.79 5.03 2.87
CA ALA A 173 7.55 4.12 3.72
C ALA A 173 7.92 2.87 2.93
N LYS A 174 9.13 2.35 3.17
CA LYS A 174 9.62 1.06 2.68
C LYS A 174 10.28 0.33 3.84
N VAL A 175 9.87 -0.90 4.09
CA VAL A 175 10.27 -1.70 5.26
C VAL A 175 10.69 -3.09 4.80
N SER A 176 11.95 -3.45 5.03
CA SER A 176 12.41 -4.83 4.86
C SER A 176 11.82 -5.69 5.98
N ILE A 177 11.14 -6.78 5.61
CA ILE A 177 10.57 -7.75 6.53
C ILE A 177 11.07 -9.17 6.23
N HIS A 178 11.27 -9.95 7.30
CA HIS A 178 11.85 -11.30 7.23
C HIS A 178 10.92 -12.33 7.88
N PRO A 179 9.82 -12.70 7.21
CA PRO A 179 8.85 -13.64 7.75
C PRO A 179 9.40 -15.06 7.78
N LEU A 180 9.14 -15.80 8.87
CA LEU A 180 9.58 -17.19 9.02
C LEU A 180 8.58 -18.21 8.44
N SER A 181 7.37 -17.77 8.14
CA SER A 181 6.27 -18.58 7.57
C SER A 181 5.32 -17.67 6.80
N SER A 182 4.26 -18.21 6.19
CA SER A 182 3.18 -17.37 5.62
C SER A 182 2.76 -16.29 6.62
N PHE A 183 2.52 -15.08 6.15
CA PHE A 183 2.41 -13.92 7.02
C PHE A 183 1.36 -12.92 6.51
N GLN A 184 0.99 -12.01 7.39
CA GLN A 184 0.22 -10.81 7.10
C GLN A 184 0.99 -9.61 7.66
N VAL A 185 0.74 -8.44 7.10
CA VAL A 185 1.15 -7.16 7.68
C VAL A 185 -0.09 -6.48 8.26
N VAL A 186 0.04 -5.97 9.47
CA VAL A 186 -1.03 -5.22 10.15
C VAL A 186 -0.62 -3.75 10.20
N LEU A 187 -1.42 -2.89 9.56
CA LEU A 187 -1.27 -1.44 9.63
C LEU A 187 -2.18 -0.91 10.72
N GLU A 188 -1.58 -0.35 11.77
CA GLU A 188 -2.30 0.16 12.94
C GLU A 188 -2.18 1.68 13.02
N GLY A 189 -3.32 2.36 13.00
CA GLY A 189 -3.42 3.77 13.32
C GLY A 189 -3.81 3.94 14.79
N VAL A 190 -3.03 4.70 15.55
CA VAL A 190 -3.29 5.03 16.95
C VAL A 190 -3.68 6.49 17.03
N ARG A 191 -4.85 6.76 17.60
CA ARG A 191 -5.32 8.12 17.83
C ARG A 191 -4.45 8.83 18.88
N GLY A 192 -3.99 10.03 18.55
CA GLY A 192 -3.27 10.91 19.47
C GLY A 192 -4.18 11.65 20.47
N PRO A 193 -3.70 12.72 21.11
CA PRO A 193 -4.39 13.36 22.25
C PRO A 193 -5.63 14.20 21.86
N GLY A 194 -5.90 14.38 20.57
CA GLY A 194 -6.96 15.27 20.09
C GLY A 194 -7.50 14.85 18.72
N ILE A 195 -8.40 15.68 18.17
CA ILE A 195 -9.16 15.35 16.96
C ILE A 195 -8.46 15.69 15.66
N GLU A 196 -7.44 16.55 15.70
CA GLU A 196 -6.64 16.92 14.51
C GLU A 196 -5.53 15.89 14.29
N GLY A 197 -5.91 14.62 14.18
CA GLY A 197 -4.98 13.49 14.28
C GLY A 197 -5.18 12.42 13.21
N ASP A 198 -5.87 12.75 12.12
CA ASP A 198 -6.21 11.79 11.09
C ASP A 198 -4.97 11.24 10.36
N ILE A 199 -5.01 9.96 10.02
CA ILE A 199 -3.94 9.25 9.32
C ILE A 199 -4.54 8.55 8.12
N ALA A 200 -3.88 8.66 6.97
CA ALA A 200 -4.25 7.93 5.75
C ALA A 200 -3.10 7.10 5.22
N ILE A 201 -3.45 6.01 4.52
CA ILE A 201 -2.54 5.13 3.79
C ILE A 201 -3.07 4.87 2.38
N ASP A 202 -2.16 4.66 1.44
CA ASP A 202 -2.48 4.41 0.03
C ASP A 202 -1.35 3.62 -0.66
N ASP A 203 -1.61 3.07 -1.85
CA ASP A 203 -0.65 2.36 -2.71
C ASP A 203 0.27 1.39 -1.95
N VAL A 204 -0.34 0.40 -1.28
CA VAL A 204 0.40 -0.63 -0.52
C VAL A 204 1.03 -1.63 -1.48
N THR A 205 2.33 -1.86 -1.36
CA THR A 205 3.10 -2.83 -2.13
C THR A 205 3.76 -3.89 -1.26
N LEU A 206 3.94 -5.08 -1.83
CA LEU A 206 4.83 -6.09 -1.29
C LEU A 206 5.63 -6.71 -2.43
N GLU A 207 6.94 -6.54 -2.39
CA GLU A 207 7.88 -7.06 -3.38
C GLU A 207 8.83 -8.05 -2.72
N GLU A 208 9.25 -9.07 -3.47
CA GLU A 208 10.26 -10.01 -2.98
C GLU A 208 11.68 -9.40 -2.99
N GLY A 209 12.40 -9.52 -1.88
CA GLY A 209 13.75 -9.01 -1.67
C GLY A 209 13.83 -7.91 -0.62
N GLU A 210 15.05 -7.42 -0.37
CA GLU A 210 15.27 -6.25 0.50
C GLU A 210 14.72 -4.98 -0.13
N CYS A 211 14.26 -4.04 0.70
CA CYS A 211 14.01 -2.70 0.24
C CYS A 211 15.31 -2.07 -0.27
N ARG A 212 15.27 -1.56 -1.50
CA ARG A 212 16.37 -0.81 -2.08
C ARG A 212 16.07 0.67 -1.96
N ASP A 213 17.04 1.43 -1.48
CA ASP A 213 17.04 2.86 -1.69
C ASP A 213 17.03 3.14 -3.20
N PRO A 214 16.31 4.18 -3.67
CA PRO A 214 16.53 4.64 -5.03
C PRO A 214 18.04 4.91 -5.20
N PRO A 215 18.65 4.48 -6.32
CA PRO A 215 20.06 4.76 -6.55
C PRO A 215 20.29 6.26 -6.35
N PRO A 216 21.35 6.68 -5.64
CA PRO A 216 21.66 8.09 -5.50
C PRO A 216 21.70 8.68 -6.90
N ASN A 217 20.80 9.62 -7.17
CA ASN A 217 20.71 10.31 -8.45
C ASN A 217 22.13 10.71 -8.90
N LEU A 218 22.58 10.21 -10.05
CA LEU A 218 23.77 10.72 -10.75
C LEU A 218 23.57 12.15 -11.28
N SER A 219 22.57 12.89 -10.79
CA SER A 219 22.22 14.25 -11.20
C SER A 219 22.64 15.30 -10.17
N SER A 220 23.93 15.38 -9.87
CA SER A 220 24.53 16.61 -9.32
C SER A 220 26.02 16.77 -9.67
N SER A 221 26.42 16.48 -10.90
CA SER A 221 27.57 17.15 -11.49
C SER A 221 27.08 18.28 -12.40
N ALA A 222 26.56 19.34 -11.78
CA ALA A 222 26.55 20.62 -12.47
C ALA A 222 28.03 20.94 -12.81
N PRO A 223 28.40 21.17 -14.08
CA PRO A 223 29.75 21.60 -14.38
C PRO A 223 30.02 22.92 -13.65
N PRO A 224 31.23 23.14 -13.11
CA PRO A 224 31.55 24.41 -12.47
C PRO A 224 31.31 25.55 -13.46
N PRO A 225 30.80 26.71 -13.01
CA PRO A 225 30.61 27.85 -13.88
C PRO A 225 31.96 28.21 -14.52
N SER A 226 32.00 28.21 -15.85
CA SER A 226 33.18 28.58 -16.62
C SER A 226 33.55 30.02 -16.30
N SER A 227 34.62 30.18 -15.53
CA SER A 227 35.29 31.46 -15.34
C SER A 227 36.12 31.73 -16.57
N HIS A 228 35.53 32.36 -17.59
CA HIS A 228 36.30 32.95 -18.69
C HIS A 228 37.04 34.19 -18.17
N ILE A 229 38.23 33.91 -17.64
CA ILE A 229 39.30 34.86 -17.40
C ILE A 229 39.75 35.37 -18.77
N TRP A 230 39.49 36.65 -19.07
CA TRP A 230 40.19 37.36 -20.15
C TRP A 230 41.65 37.54 -19.75
N LEU A 231 42.51 36.63 -20.19
CA LEU A 231 43.96 36.78 -20.14
C LEU A 231 44.44 37.41 -21.44
N LEU A 232 44.98 38.61 -21.30
CA LEU A 232 45.65 39.43 -22.30
C LEU A 232 46.76 38.62 -22.99
N CYS A 233 46.66 38.45 -24.32
CA CYS A 233 47.82 38.10 -25.13
C CYS A 233 48.56 39.39 -25.50
N VAL A 234 49.69 39.64 -24.82
CA VAL A 234 50.73 40.54 -25.30
C VAL A 234 51.64 39.74 -26.22
N ALA A 235 51.73 40.14 -27.49
CA ALA A 235 52.87 39.85 -28.34
C ALA A 235 53.32 41.17 -28.99
N ALA A 236 54.49 41.63 -28.56
CA ALA A 236 55.22 42.76 -29.13
C ALA A 236 56.02 42.32 -30.37
N VAL A 237 56.69 43.31 -30.99
CA VAL A 237 57.77 43.25 -32.01
C VAL A 237 57.26 43.56 -33.44
N ILE A 238 57.77 44.53 -34.23
CA ILE A 238 58.67 45.70 -34.08
C ILE A 238 58.75 46.31 -35.50
N THR A 239 58.70 47.65 -35.61
CA THR A 239 59.30 48.51 -36.68
C THR A 239 58.76 48.39 -38.13
N LEU A 240 58.81 49.38 -39.03
CA LEU A 240 59.44 50.71 -39.12
C LEU A 240 58.84 51.44 -40.36
N LEU A 241 58.97 52.77 -40.37
CA LEU A 241 59.05 53.69 -41.52
C LEU A 241 57.75 54.35 -42.04
N GLN A 242 57.75 55.69 -41.86
CA GLN A 242 57.53 56.73 -42.88
C GLN A 242 56.22 56.65 -43.69
N GLY A 243 55.38 57.68 -43.79
CA GLY A 243 55.59 59.10 -43.60
C GLY A 243 54.62 59.83 -44.54
N GLN A 244 54.30 61.08 -44.21
CA GLN A 244 53.58 62.05 -45.04
C GLN A 244 52.10 61.67 -45.34
N ARG A 245 51.11 62.54 -45.22
CA ARG A 245 51.06 64.00 -45.23
C ARG A 245 49.72 64.42 -44.60
#